data_AF-T0ZPR8-F1
#
_entry.id   AF-T0ZPR8-F1
#
_cell.length_a   1.000
_cell.length_b   1.000
_cell.length_c   1.000
_cell.angle_alpha   90.00
_cell.angle_beta   90.00
_cell.angle_gamma   90.00
#
_symmetry.space_group_name_H-M   'P 1'
#
loop_
_entity.id
_entity.type
_entity.pdbx_description
1 polymer ?
#
loop_
_entity_poly.entity_id
_entity_poly.type
_entity_poly.pdbx_seq_one_letter_code
_entity_poly.pdbx_strand_id
1 'polypeptide(L)'
;MLEPGAGQEAYARLSELFARLDPACLAMDPIAVLELMAGPYSPAACAPLIYGYVSYCRSGAHGAPIAFGDLAPLVRGGPRSGSALGGTGIAVSAQSPEREAATAFARWVADAEAQSGPYLAAGGQPAHRAAWEDPLANRDSLDFFRNTRATLEGAWIRPRHAGYMTFQVAAAERLNEALAMREPAAGHRGDQPSASRGIIMSSTTTRRTFLKSAASAAGAGLVARRTLWPRRAKAAGPDTTAVERLYEFDYADVALTGGPLKEQYDFIHAHYLALDNDRLLQVYRQHAGLHAPGIDMGGWYGKGGFIPGHAFGQYVSGIARFGRCTGDDACRHKVHQLIHGFAKALDANPVPYAGEGAWKVWPAYVLDKHMIGLIDAYYMSGV
;
A
#
# COMPACT_ATOMS: atom_id res chain seq x y z
N MET A 1 13.29 -28.60 -1.30
CA MET A 1 12.71 -29.00 0.00
C MET A 1 13.63 -28.39 1.06
N LEU A 2 13.12 -27.65 2.05
CA LEU A 2 13.96 -27.08 3.11
C LEU A 2 14.38 -28.23 4.04
N GLU A 3 15.67 -28.40 4.29
CA GLU A 3 16.18 -29.38 5.25
C GLU A 3 15.70 -29.01 6.66
N PRO A 4 14.94 -29.87 7.36
CA PRO A 4 14.36 -29.53 8.66
C PRO A 4 15.40 -29.07 9.69
N GLY A 5 16.60 -29.64 9.68
CA GLY A 5 17.70 -29.24 10.56
C GLY A 5 18.17 -27.81 10.33
N ALA A 6 18.25 -27.38 9.06
CA ALA A 6 18.63 -26.01 8.72
C ALA A 6 17.58 -24.98 9.19
N GLY A 7 16.30 -25.34 9.11
CA GLY A 7 15.21 -24.50 9.63
C GLY A 7 15.28 -24.31 11.15
N GLN A 8 15.56 -25.39 11.88
CA GLN A 8 15.72 -25.33 13.35
C GLN A 8 16.93 -24.49 13.76
N GLU A 9 18.06 -24.64 13.05
CA GLU A 9 19.25 -23.83 13.31
C GLU A 9 19.01 -22.35 13.03
N ALA A 10 18.36 -22.02 11.91
CA ALA A 10 18.00 -20.65 11.58
C ALA A 10 17.07 -20.03 12.62
N TYR A 11 16.06 -20.76 13.08
CA TYR A 11 15.15 -20.30 14.13
C TYR A 11 15.85 -20.11 15.48
N ALA A 12 16.76 -21.01 15.87
CA ALA A 12 17.53 -20.89 17.10
C ALA A 12 18.39 -19.60 17.09
N ARG A 13 19.06 -19.32 15.97
CA ARG A 13 19.85 -18.08 15.79
C ARG A 13 18.96 -16.84 15.80
N LEU A 14 17.81 -16.88 15.13
CA LEU A 14 16.85 -15.78 15.13
C LEU A 14 16.30 -15.52 16.54
N SER A 15 16.03 -16.57 17.31
CA SER A 15 15.59 -16.47 18.71
C SER A 15 16.66 -15.83 19.60
N GLU A 16 17.93 -16.17 19.39
CA GLU A 16 19.06 -15.58 20.10
C GLU A 16 19.22 -14.08 19.80
N LEU A 17 19.04 -13.70 18.53
CA LEU A 17 19.03 -12.31 18.10
C LEU A 17 17.84 -11.57 18.73
N PHE A 18 16.65 -12.15 18.61
CA PHE A 18 15.40 -11.58 19.11
C PHE A 18 15.44 -11.30 20.61
N ALA A 19 16.09 -12.17 21.41
CA ALA A 19 16.26 -11.98 22.84
C ALA A 19 17.03 -10.70 23.24
N ARG A 20 17.70 -10.05 22.28
CA ARG A 20 18.47 -8.81 22.45
C ARG A 20 17.82 -7.58 21.80
N LEU A 21 16.73 -7.77 21.06
CA LEU A 21 15.98 -6.68 20.43
C LEU A 21 14.97 -6.09 21.40
N ASP A 22 14.63 -4.82 21.20
CA ASP A 22 13.48 -4.21 21.86
C ASP A 22 12.21 -4.96 21.45
N PRO A 23 11.38 -5.45 22.40
CA PRO A 23 10.11 -6.10 22.08
C PRO A 23 9.18 -5.25 21.20
N ALA A 24 9.29 -3.92 21.23
CA ALA A 24 8.52 -3.02 20.39
C ALA A 24 8.74 -3.28 18.88
N CYS A 25 9.91 -3.82 18.50
CA CYS A 25 10.21 -4.16 17.11
C CYS A 25 9.25 -5.20 16.51
N LEU A 26 8.55 -6.02 17.33
CA LEU A 26 7.54 -6.95 16.82
C LEU A 26 6.34 -6.26 16.17
N ALA A 27 6.07 -5.01 16.55
CA ALA A 27 4.96 -4.22 16.02
C ALA A 27 5.39 -3.29 14.88
N MET A 28 6.66 -3.33 14.47
CA MET A 28 7.23 -2.43 13.48
C MET A 28 7.48 -3.16 12.16
N ASP A 29 7.13 -2.51 11.06
CA ASP A 29 7.65 -2.88 9.75
C ASP A 29 9.04 -2.24 9.54
N PRO A 30 9.77 -2.59 8.46
CA PRO A 30 11.09 -2.01 8.21
C PRO A 30 11.10 -0.48 8.10
N ILE A 31 10.01 0.15 7.66
CA ILE A 31 9.90 1.60 7.53
C ILE A 31 9.84 2.22 8.93
N ALA A 32 9.00 1.69 9.82
CA ALA A 32 8.91 2.16 11.19
C ALA A 32 10.24 2.03 11.96
N VAL A 33 10.99 0.94 11.73
CA VAL A 33 12.34 0.79 12.30
C VAL A 33 13.29 1.87 11.78
N LEU A 34 13.27 2.15 10.48
CA LEU A 34 14.15 3.15 9.87
C LEU A 34 13.78 4.58 10.26
N GLU A 35 12.49 4.91 10.37
CA GLU A 35 12.03 6.20 10.90
C GLU A 35 12.46 6.39 12.36
N LEU A 36 12.35 5.34 13.18
CA LEU A 36 12.87 5.37 14.55
C LEU A 36 14.39 5.59 14.56
N MET A 37 15.15 4.90 13.70
CA MET A 37 16.60 5.06 13.59
C MET A 37 17.01 6.46 13.12
N ALA A 38 16.29 7.05 12.17
CA ALA A 38 16.56 8.40 11.66
C ALA A 38 16.17 9.52 12.64
N GLY A 39 15.43 9.21 13.70
CA GLY A 39 15.01 10.19 14.70
C GLY A 39 16.19 10.86 15.44
N PRO A 40 16.07 12.15 15.80
CA PRO A 40 17.18 12.95 16.38
C PRO A 40 17.71 12.46 17.73
N TYR A 41 16.98 11.57 18.41
CA TYR A 41 17.34 10.99 19.70
C TYR A 41 17.22 9.46 19.69
N SER A 42 17.39 8.84 18.51
CA SER A 42 17.25 7.40 18.40
C SER A 42 18.31 6.68 19.24
N PRO A 43 17.92 5.74 20.11
CA PRO A 43 18.87 4.86 20.79
C PRO A 43 19.37 3.73 19.88
N ALA A 44 18.78 3.57 18.69
CA ALA A 44 19.05 2.44 17.81
C ALA A 44 20.38 2.64 17.05
N ALA A 45 21.36 1.78 17.34
CA ALA A 45 22.66 1.80 16.66
C ALA A 45 22.66 0.96 15.37
N CYS A 46 21.85 -0.09 15.29
CA CYS A 46 21.75 -0.95 14.10
C CYS A 46 20.42 -1.71 14.05
N ALA A 47 20.00 -2.05 12.83
CA ALA A 47 18.88 -2.95 12.56
C ALA A 47 19.39 -4.15 11.73
N PRO A 48 19.72 -5.29 12.36
CA PRO A 48 20.21 -6.46 11.63
C PRO A 48 19.11 -7.06 10.75
N LEU A 49 19.50 -7.59 9.59
CA LEU A 49 18.60 -8.26 8.63
C LEU A 49 17.46 -7.36 8.09
N ILE A 50 17.61 -6.02 8.13
CA ILE A 50 16.62 -5.06 7.66
C ILE A 50 16.55 -4.98 6.12
N TYR A 51 15.38 -4.61 5.58
CA TYR A 51 15.26 -4.27 4.16
C TYR A 51 15.95 -2.95 3.83
N GLY A 52 16.68 -2.91 2.72
CA GLY A 52 17.42 -1.73 2.26
C GLY A 52 16.55 -0.74 1.48
N TYR A 53 16.52 0.52 1.92
CA TYR A 53 15.81 1.62 1.27
C TYR A 53 16.75 2.80 1.04
N VAL A 54 17.12 3.05 -0.22
CA VAL A 54 18.09 4.11 -0.58
C VAL A 54 17.62 5.50 -0.16
N SER A 55 16.30 5.70 0.00
CA SER A 55 15.71 6.98 0.43
C SER A 55 16.23 7.49 1.77
N TYR A 56 16.57 6.60 2.71
CA TYR A 56 17.12 6.97 4.02
C TYR A 56 18.62 7.28 3.99
N CYS A 57 19.30 6.95 2.90
CA CYS A 57 20.73 7.21 2.73
C CYS A 57 21.00 8.54 2.06
N ARG A 58 19.99 9.11 1.38
CA ARG A 58 20.20 10.22 0.47
C ARG A 58 20.52 11.52 1.18
N SER A 59 21.28 12.35 0.49
CA SER A 59 21.43 13.75 0.89
C SER A 59 20.05 14.42 0.99
N GLY A 60 19.74 14.99 2.15
CA GLY A 60 18.43 15.57 2.45
C GLY A 60 17.35 14.57 2.87
N ALA A 61 17.72 13.33 3.20
CA ALA A 61 16.82 12.40 3.87
C ALA A 61 16.23 13.03 5.14
N HIS A 62 14.98 12.66 5.46
CA HIS A 62 14.32 13.12 6.67
C HIS A 62 15.01 12.51 7.90
N GLY A 63 15.53 13.35 8.79
CA GLY A 63 16.26 12.90 9.98
C GLY A 63 17.75 12.62 9.74
N ALA A 64 18.33 11.78 10.59
CA ALA A 64 19.72 11.33 10.47
C ALA A 64 19.87 10.35 9.29
N PRO A 65 20.83 10.58 8.37
CA PRO A 65 21.09 9.64 7.28
C PRO A 65 21.46 8.24 7.80
N ILE A 66 20.85 7.21 7.23
CA ILE A 66 21.08 5.82 7.60
C ILE A 66 22.01 5.17 6.58
N ALA A 67 23.16 4.66 7.06
CA ALA A 67 24.05 3.86 6.24
C ALA A 67 23.60 2.40 6.23
N PHE A 68 23.67 1.75 5.06
CA PHE A 68 23.42 0.33 4.91
C PHE A 68 24.72 -0.39 4.55
N GLY A 69 24.82 -1.63 5.01
CA GLY A 69 25.94 -2.50 4.70
C GLY A 69 25.46 -3.91 4.41
N ASP A 70 26.38 -4.71 3.88
CA ASP A 70 26.13 -6.11 3.59
C ASP A 70 25.70 -6.88 4.85
N LEU A 71 24.84 -7.88 4.65
CA LEU A 71 24.48 -8.81 5.70
C LEU A 71 25.72 -9.45 6.29
N ALA A 72 25.82 -9.36 7.61
CA ALA A 72 26.88 -10.04 8.35
C ALA A 72 26.79 -11.55 8.12
N PRO A 73 27.92 -12.23 7.88
CA PRO A 73 27.95 -13.69 7.85
C PRO A 73 27.34 -14.29 9.13
N LEU A 74 26.56 -15.36 8.98
CA LEU A 74 25.97 -16.08 10.12
C LEU A 74 27.03 -16.72 11.04
N VAL A 75 28.24 -16.92 10.50
CA VAL A 75 29.42 -17.42 11.22
C VAL A 75 30.55 -16.41 11.01
N ARG A 76 31.23 -16.01 12.08
CA ARG A 76 32.35 -15.08 12.02
C ARG A 76 33.43 -15.60 11.05
N GLY A 77 33.79 -14.78 10.06
CA GLY A 77 34.75 -15.14 9.01
C GLY A 77 34.19 -16.09 7.92
N GLY A 78 32.91 -16.47 8.00
CA GLY A 78 32.22 -17.24 6.98
C GLY A 78 31.84 -16.41 5.75
N PRO A 79 31.30 -17.06 4.71
CA PRO A 79 30.86 -16.36 3.51
C PRO A 79 29.71 -15.41 3.83
N ARG A 80 29.66 -14.27 3.14
CA ARG A 80 28.47 -13.42 3.10
C ARG A 80 27.43 -14.13 2.25
N SER A 81 26.32 -14.50 2.86
CA SER A 81 25.15 -15.04 2.17
C SER A 81 24.15 -13.91 1.95
N GLY A 82 23.53 -13.86 0.78
CA GLY A 82 22.41 -12.94 0.56
C GLY A 82 21.14 -13.42 1.27
N SER A 83 20.08 -12.64 1.13
CA SER A 83 18.75 -12.96 1.63
C SER A 83 17.76 -13.13 0.48
N ALA A 84 16.47 -13.20 0.79
CA ALA A 84 15.42 -13.16 -0.22
C ALA A 84 15.45 -11.82 -0.97
N LEU A 85 15.73 -11.85 -2.27
CA LEU A 85 15.61 -10.69 -3.14
C LEU A 85 14.14 -10.47 -3.48
N GLY A 86 13.58 -9.40 -2.92
CA GLY A 86 12.33 -8.79 -3.37
C GLY A 86 12.56 -7.73 -4.45
N GLY A 87 11.49 -7.18 -4.99
CA GLY A 87 11.58 -6.07 -5.93
C GLY A 87 10.25 -5.76 -6.61
N THR A 88 10.15 -4.53 -7.09
CA THR A 88 9.04 -4.09 -7.94
C THR A 88 9.35 -4.50 -9.37
N GLY A 89 8.47 -5.32 -9.95
CA GLY A 89 8.51 -5.65 -11.37
C GLY A 89 7.56 -4.74 -12.17
N ILE A 90 7.85 -4.56 -13.45
CA ILE A 90 6.92 -4.01 -14.43
C ILE A 90 6.37 -5.17 -15.27
N ALA A 91 5.05 -5.18 -15.51
CA ALA A 91 4.39 -6.18 -16.33
C ALA A 91 3.53 -5.49 -17.38
N VAL A 92 3.51 -6.06 -18.59
CA VAL A 92 2.62 -5.62 -19.66
C VAL A 92 1.37 -6.48 -19.61
N SER A 93 0.20 -5.85 -19.53
CA SER A 93 -1.07 -6.57 -19.59
C SER A 93 -1.21 -7.28 -20.93
N ALA A 94 -1.53 -8.58 -20.88
CA ALA A 94 -1.84 -9.36 -22.07
C ALA A 94 -3.05 -8.82 -22.84
N GLN A 95 -3.88 -7.97 -22.22
CA GLN A 95 -5.05 -7.34 -22.84
C GLN A 95 -4.79 -5.91 -23.33
N SER A 96 -3.57 -5.38 -23.16
CA SER A 96 -3.30 -3.99 -23.55
C SER A 96 -3.47 -3.80 -25.07
N PRO A 97 -4.19 -2.75 -25.52
CA PRO A 97 -4.27 -2.41 -26.94
C PRO A 97 -2.90 -1.95 -27.48
N GLU A 98 -2.04 -1.42 -26.60
CA GLU A 98 -0.71 -0.87 -26.92
C GLU A 98 0.43 -1.80 -26.44
N ARG A 99 0.28 -3.11 -26.65
CA ARG A 99 1.25 -4.12 -26.15
C ARG A 99 2.68 -3.86 -26.61
N GLU A 100 2.88 -3.43 -27.85
CA GLU A 100 4.20 -3.18 -28.41
C GLU A 100 4.89 -2.00 -27.72
N ALA A 101 4.20 -0.86 -27.63
CA ALA A 101 4.71 0.33 -26.94
C ALA A 101 4.94 0.06 -25.45
N ALA A 102 4.02 -0.62 -24.77
CA ALA A 102 4.17 -0.99 -23.36
C ALA A 102 5.35 -1.94 -23.14
N THR A 103 5.58 -2.89 -24.07
CA THR A 103 6.74 -3.80 -24.03
C THR A 103 8.04 -3.04 -24.28
N ALA A 104 8.06 -2.11 -25.23
CA ALA A 104 9.21 -1.26 -25.49
C ALA A 104 9.57 -0.42 -24.26
N PHE A 105 8.58 0.19 -23.61
CA PHE A 105 8.79 0.93 -22.36
C PHE A 105 9.30 0.03 -21.23
N ALA A 106 8.70 -1.14 -21.03
CA ALA A 106 9.13 -2.09 -20.00
C ALA A 106 10.58 -2.56 -20.20
N ARG A 107 11.02 -2.71 -21.46
CA ARG A 107 12.41 -3.02 -21.79
C ARG A 107 13.33 -1.83 -21.53
N TRP A 108 12.94 -0.65 -21.98
CA TRP A 108 13.71 0.58 -21.80
C TRP A 108 13.91 0.88 -20.32
N VAL A 109 12.84 0.92 -19.51
CA VAL A 109 12.96 1.29 -18.09
C VAL A 109 13.82 0.31 -17.29
N ALA A 110 13.99 -0.94 -17.76
CA ALA A 110 14.81 -1.96 -17.13
C ALA A 110 16.26 -2.01 -17.66
N ASP A 111 16.58 -1.27 -18.72
CA ASP A 111 17.92 -1.28 -19.32
C ASP A 111 18.94 -0.48 -18.49
N ALA A 112 20.22 -0.63 -18.87
CA ALA A 112 21.33 -0.01 -18.16
C ALA A 112 21.28 1.53 -18.22
N GLU A 113 20.89 2.10 -19.36
CA GLU A 113 20.92 3.54 -19.61
C GLU A 113 19.81 4.25 -18.83
N ALA A 114 18.58 3.74 -18.90
CA ALA A 114 17.46 4.26 -18.15
C ALA A 114 17.70 4.15 -16.64
N GLN A 115 18.19 2.99 -16.17
CA GLN A 115 18.42 2.73 -14.75
C GLN A 115 19.56 3.58 -14.17
N SER A 116 20.61 3.84 -14.95
CA SER A 116 21.75 4.65 -14.50
C SER A 116 21.54 6.16 -14.72
N GLY A 117 20.68 6.53 -15.68
CA GLY A 117 20.37 7.92 -16.01
C GLY A 117 19.06 8.39 -15.38
N PRO A 118 17.97 8.50 -16.16
CA PRO A 118 16.73 9.15 -15.72
C PRO A 118 16.09 8.50 -14.49
N TYR A 119 16.17 7.18 -14.33
CA TYR A 119 15.60 6.49 -13.17
C TYR A 119 16.31 6.88 -11.88
N LEU A 120 17.64 6.84 -11.88
CA LEU A 120 18.45 7.26 -10.74
C LEU A 120 18.28 8.76 -10.45
N ALA A 121 18.34 9.60 -11.48
CA ALA A 121 18.19 11.05 -11.37
C ALA A 121 16.81 11.47 -10.81
N ALA A 122 15.76 10.71 -11.14
CA ALA A 122 14.43 10.90 -10.58
C ALA A 122 14.27 10.40 -9.14
N GLY A 123 15.36 9.89 -8.53
CA GLY A 123 15.34 9.35 -7.19
C GLY A 123 14.85 7.89 -7.12
N GLY A 124 14.92 7.12 -8.20
CA GLY A 124 14.68 5.68 -8.16
C GLY A 124 15.77 4.90 -7.43
N GLN A 125 15.46 3.66 -7.01
CA GLN A 125 16.44 2.69 -6.51
C GLN A 125 16.73 1.68 -7.64
N PRO A 126 17.79 1.89 -8.43
CA PRO A 126 18.00 1.09 -9.63
C PRO A 126 18.27 -0.38 -9.31
N ALA A 127 17.67 -1.27 -10.12
CA ALA A 127 17.88 -2.71 -10.05
C ALA A 127 19.03 -3.18 -10.95
N HIS A 128 19.40 -2.38 -11.96
CA HIS A 128 20.44 -2.74 -12.91
C HIS A 128 21.83 -2.47 -12.34
N ARG A 129 22.72 -3.48 -12.37
CA ARG A 129 24.08 -3.42 -11.81
C ARG A 129 24.91 -2.24 -12.32
N ALA A 130 24.75 -1.86 -13.58
CA ALA A 130 25.49 -0.71 -14.16
C ALA A 130 25.34 0.58 -13.34
N ALA A 131 24.17 0.80 -12.72
CA ALA A 131 23.93 1.98 -11.90
C ALA A 131 24.60 1.91 -10.52
N TRP A 132 24.97 0.71 -10.05
CA TRP A 132 25.51 0.51 -8.70
C TRP A 132 26.98 0.93 -8.57
N GLU A 133 27.69 1.03 -9.70
CA GLU A 133 29.09 1.47 -9.74
C GLU A 133 29.21 2.99 -9.94
N ASP A 134 28.10 3.67 -10.25
CA ASP A 134 28.06 5.11 -10.49
C ASP A 134 28.61 5.88 -9.26
N PRO A 135 29.67 6.70 -9.43
CA PRO A 135 30.27 7.43 -8.33
C PRO A 135 29.36 8.48 -7.71
N LEU A 136 28.50 9.13 -8.49
CA LEU A 136 27.56 10.14 -7.99
C LEU A 136 26.43 9.47 -7.21
N ALA A 137 25.89 8.36 -7.72
CA ALA A 137 24.88 7.56 -7.03
C ALA A 137 25.34 7.16 -5.63
N ASN A 138 26.57 6.66 -5.51
CA ASN A 138 27.12 6.22 -4.24
C ASN A 138 27.47 7.40 -3.32
N ARG A 139 28.08 8.46 -3.85
CA ARG A 139 28.32 9.69 -3.08
C ARG A 139 27.03 10.23 -2.46
N ASP A 140 25.95 10.26 -3.24
CA ASP A 140 24.68 10.84 -2.84
C ASP A 140 23.81 9.88 -2.02
N SER A 141 24.27 8.66 -1.74
CA SER A 141 23.55 7.63 -0.98
C SER A 141 24.42 6.89 0.05
N LEU A 142 25.47 7.53 0.59
CA LEU A 142 26.35 6.92 1.60
C LEU A 142 26.92 5.55 1.17
N ASP A 143 27.33 5.45 -0.09
CA ASP A 143 27.81 4.23 -0.72
C ASP A 143 26.82 3.04 -0.64
N PHE A 144 25.52 3.29 -0.52
CA PHE A 144 24.47 2.26 -0.37
C PHE A 144 24.63 1.11 -1.38
N PHE A 145 24.81 1.43 -2.66
CA PHE A 145 24.89 0.42 -3.72
C PHE A 145 26.16 -0.41 -3.62
N ARG A 146 27.31 0.21 -3.32
CA ARG A 146 28.58 -0.51 -3.11
C ARG A 146 28.53 -1.36 -1.85
N ASN A 147 28.03 -0.81 -0.76
CA ASN A 147 28.07 -1.41 0.56
C ASN A 147 27.07 -2.55 0.74
N THR A 148 26.05 -2.66 -0.12
CA THR A 148 25.04 -3.73 -0.09
C THR A 148 25.18 -4.75 -1.24
N ARG A 149 26.21 -4.57 -2.09
CA ARG A 149 26.37 -5.34 -3.32
C ARG A 149 26.53 -6.83 -3.07
N ALA A 150 27.36 -7.25 -2.11
CA ALA A 150 27.63 -8.68 -1.93
C ALA A 150 26.38 -9.42 -1.44
N THR A 151 25.54 -8.74 -0.65
CA THR A 151 24.23 -9.24 -0.22
C THR A 151 23.30 -9.46 -1.39
N LEU A 152 23.20 -8.48 -2.29
CA LEU A 152 22.32 -8.57 -3.46
C LEU A 152 22.82 -9.61 -4.47
N GLU A 153 24.14 -9.73 -4.67
CA GLU A 153 24.73 -10.74 -5.55
C GLU A 153 24.58 -12.16 -5.00
N GLY A 154 24.62 -12.32 -3.67
CA GLY A 154 24.38 -13.60 -3.00
C GLY A 154 22.91 -13.92 -2.72
N ALA A 155 21.98 -13.06 -3.13
CA ALA A 155 20.56 -13.19 -2.83
C ALA A 155 19.88 -14.22 -3.75
N TRP A 156 18.78 -14.80 -3.26
CA TRP A 156 17.93 -15.68 -4.06
C TRP A 156 16.62 -14.98 -4.41
N ILE A 157 16.14 -15.17 -5.65
CA ILE A 157 14.89 -14.56 -6.09
C ILE A 157 13.72 -15.29 -5.43
N ARG A 158 12.86 -14.51 -4.78
CA ARG A 158 11.62 -15.00 -4.17
C ARG A 158 10.74 -15.77 -5.18
N PRO A 159 10.22 -16.97 -4.85
CA PRO A 159 9.34 -17.73 -5.73
C PRO A 159 8.13 -16.91 -6.20
N ARG A 160 7.82 -17.04 -7.49
CA ARG A 160 6.73 -16.30 -8.16
C ARG A 160 5.49 -17.15 -8.43
N HIS A 161 5.45 -18.39 -7.92
CA HIS A 161 4.31 -19.28 -8.12
C HIS A 161 3.13 -18.89 -7.23
N ALA A 162 1.91 -19.21 -7.70
CA ALA A 162 0.69 -19.02 -6.93
C ALA A 162 0.79 -19.74 -5.57
N GLY A 163 0.28 -19.11 -4.51
CA GLY A 163 0.30 -19.62 -3.15
C GLY A 163 1.57 -19.31 -2.35
N TYR A 164 2.67 -18.88 -2.98
CA TYR A 164 3.89 -18.52 -2.22
C TYR A 164 3.62 -17.38 -1.23
N MET A 165 2.88 -16.33 -1.63
CA MET A 165 2.51 -15.23 -0.73
C MET A 165 1.71 -15.71 0.48
N THR A 166 0.74 -16.61 0.26
CA THR A 166 -0.09 -17.18 1.33
C THR A 166 0.78 -17.95 2.32
N PHE A 167 1.70 -18.76 1.82
CA PHE A 167 2.67 -19.49 2.65
C PHE A 167 3.58 -18.52 3.42
N GLN A 168 4.16 -17.52 2.75
CA GLN A 168 5.08 -16.56 3.35
C GLN A 168 4.42 -15.79 4.49
N VAL A 169 3.19 -15.33 4.31
CA VAL A 169 2.42 -14.63 5.35
C VAL A 169 2.18 -15.54 6.55
N ALA A 170 1.64 -16.75 6.33
CA ALA A 170 1.36 -17.69 7.42
C ALA A 170 2.63 -18.13 8.16
N ALA A 171 3.74 -18.33 7.45
CA ALA A 171 5.02 -18.67 8.04
C ALA A 171 5.60 -17.52 8.87
N ALA A 172 5.49 -16.27 8.39
CA ALA A 172 5.94 -15.09 9.13
C ALA A 172 5.10 -14.86 10.40
N GLU A 173 3.77 -14.98 10.31
CA GLU A 173 2.87 -14.90 11.46
C GLU A 173 3.25 -15.95 12.52
N ARG A 174 3.43 -17.22 12.11
CA ARG A 174 3.82 -18.30 13.02
C ARG A 174 5.20 -18.08 13.66
N LEU A 175 6.16 -17.55 12.91
CA LEU A 175 7.50 -17.22 13.42
C LEU A 175 7.45 -16.10 14.45
N ASN A 176 6.68 -15.03 14.19
CA ASN A 176 6.52 -13.93 15.13
C ASN A 176 5.87 -14.40 16.44
N GLU A 177 4.83 -15.22 16.36
CA GLU A 177 4.20 -15.84 17.53
C GLU A 177 5.20 -16.70 18.32
N ALA A 178 5.98 -17.54 17.64
CA ALA A 178 6.98 -18.40 18.27
C ALA A 178 8.04 -17.59 19.04
N LEU A 179 8.56 -16.53 18.40
CA LEU A 179 9.58 -15.65 18.97
C LEU A 179 9.02 -14.87 20.17
N ALA A 180 7.80 -14.35 20.06
CA ALA A 180 7.13 -13.63 21.14
C ALA A 180 6.91 -14.53 22.37
N MET A 181 6.52 -15.80 22.13
CA MET A 181 6.29 -16.80 23.17
C MET A 181 7.58 -17.51 23.63
N ARG A 182 8.73 -17.19 23.03
CA ARG A 182 10.04 -17.84 23.27
C ARG A 182 9.98 -19.36 23.15
N GLU A 183 9.24 -19.86 22.16
CA GLU A 183 9.15 -21.30 21.91
C GLU A 183 10.52 -21.87 21.51
N PRO A 184 10.89 -23.08 21.97
CA PRO A 184 12.15 -23.71 21.59
C PRO A 184 12.14 -24.14 20.12
N ALA A 185 13.32 -24.23 19.52
CA ALA A 185 13.51 -24.68 18.13
C ALA A 185 13.10 -26.14 17.88
N ALA A 186 12.75 -26.91 18.92
CA ALA A 186 12.28 -28.27 18.79
C ALA A 186 10.95 -28.27 18.03
N GLY A 187 10.99 -28.83 16.81
CA GLY A 187 9.77 -29.00 16.01
C GLY A 187 8.69 -29.67 16.85
N HIS A 188 7.47 -29.15 16.77
CA HIS A 188 6.30 -29.83 17.29
C HIS A 188 6.34 -31.26 16.72
N ARG A 189 6.74 -32.24 17.54
CA ARG A 189 6.56 -33.66 17.18
C ARG A 189 5.07 -33.77 16.96
N GLY A 190 4.68 -34.21 15.77
CA GLY A 190 3.27 -34.36 15.43
C GLY A 190 2.62 -35.32 16.42
N ASP A 191 1.97 -34.77 17.45
CA ASP A 191 0.88 -35.45 18.09
C ASP A 191 -0.35 -35.18 17.23
N GLN A 192 -0.94 -36.26 16.75
CA GLN A 192 -2.31 -36.25 16.29
C GLN A 192 -3.22 -35.62 17.35
N PRO A 193 -4.30 -34.95 16.95
CA PRO A 193 -5.11 -34.17 17.87
C PRO A 193 -5.74 -35.08 18.92
N SER A 194 -5.22 -35.00 20.15
CA SER A 194 -5.92 -35.48 21.34
C SER A 194 -7.14 -34.60 21.53
N ALA A 195 -8.31 -35.18 21.31
CA ALA A 195 -9.59 -34.61 21.66
C ALA A 195 -9.58 -34.09 23.12
N SER A 196 -10.34 -33.01 23.33
CA SER A 196 -10.86 -32.54 24.62
C SER A 196 -9.86 -31.99 25.66
N ARG A 197 -9.69 -30.66 25.63
CA ARG A 197 -9.83 -29.81 26.82
C ARG A 197 -10.29 -28.42 26.36
N GLY A 198 -11.51 -28.07 26.78
CA GLY A 198 -12.20 -26.87 26.35
C GLY A 198 -11.46 -25.59 26.69
N ILE A 199 -11.07 -24.86 25.67
CA ILE A 199 -10.93 -23.41 25.74
C ILE A 199 -12.26 -22.86 25.26
N ILE A 200 -12.90 -22.08 26.12
CA ILE A 200 -14.06 -21.27 25.78
C ILE A 200 -13.64 -20.35 24.64
N MET A 201 -14.02 -20.69 23.41
CA MET A 201 -13.93 -19.80 22.27
C MET A 201 -14.99 -18.72 22.46
N SER A 202 -14.57 -17.54 22.91
CA SER A 202 -15.22 -16.31 22.47
C SER A 202 -15.04 -16.24 20.95
N SER A 203 -16.11 -16.50 20.20
CA SER A 203 -16.11 -16.52 18.75
C SER A 203 -15.99 -15.11 18.20
N THR A 204 -14.77 -14.63 17.98
CA THR A 204 -14.52 -13.53 17.03
C THR A 204 -14.14 -14.13 15.69
N THR A 205 -15.13 -14.25 14.81
CA THR A 205 -14.97 -14.62 13.41
C THR A 205 -14.05 -13.62 12.72
N THR A 206 -12.84 -14.03 12.32
CA THR A 206 -11.97 -13.23 11.44
C THR A 206 -12.18 -13.59 9.97
N ARG A 207 -11.97 -12.60 9.08
CA ARG A 207 -12.32 -12.55 7.64
C ARG A 207 -11.87 -13.75 6.78
N ARG A 208 -10.98 -14.62 7.28
CA ARG A 208 -10.44 -15.77 6.56
C ARG A 208 -11.32 -17.03 6.61
N THR A 209 -12.23 -17.16 7.57
CA THR A 209 -13.07 -18.36 7.71
C THR A 209 -14.27 -18.35 6.76
N PHE A 210 -14.81 -17.17 6.41
CA PHE A 210 -15.98 -17.03 5.52
C PHE A 210 -15.68 -17.39 4.05
N LEU A 211 -14.48 -17.08 3.55
CA LEU A 211 -14.08 -17.40 2.17
C LEU A 211 -13.75 -18.88 1.93
N LYS A 212 -13.55 -19.67 3.00
CA LYS A 212 -13.29 -21.12 2.88
C LYS A 212 -14.57 -21.97 2.78
N SER A 213 -15.73 -21.46 3.18
CA SER A 213 -16.99 -22.22 3.15
C SER A 213 -17.72 -22.17 1.79
N ALA A 214 -17.39 -21.23 0.91
CA ALA A 214 -18.09 -21.05 -0.36
C ALA A 214 -17.61 -21.97 -1.51
N ALA A 215 -16.50 -22.70 -1.33
CA ALA A 215 -15.90 -23.53 -2.38
C ALA A 215 -16.09 -25.04 -2.17
N SER A 216 -16.93 -25.48 -1.22
CA SER A 216 -17.12 -26.91 -0.91
C SER A 216 -18.57 -27.24 -0.55
N ALA A 217 -19.48 -27.05 -1.50
CA ALA A 217 -20.83 -27.63 -1.45
C ALA A 217 -21.39 -27.90 -2.86
N ALA A 218 -20.60 -28.52 -3.73
CA ALA A 218 -21.07 -29.11 -4.99
C ALA A 218 -20.70 -30.60 -5.01
N GLY A 219 -21.45 -31.41 -4.27
CA GLY A 219 -21.29 -32.86 -4.27
C GLY A 219 -22.24 -33.54 -3.28
N ALA A 220 -23.19 -34.31 -3.82
CA ALA A 220 -24.19 -35.17 -3.16
C ALA A 220 -25.44 -34.50 -2.56
N GLY A 221 -26.56 -34.63 -3.28
CA GLY A 221 -27.91 -34.34 -2.80
C GLY A 221 -28.95 -34.20 -3.93
N LEU A 222 -29.28 -35.30 -4.61
CA LEU A 222 -30.56 -35.39 -5.35
C LEU A 222 -31.70 -35.13 -4.36
N VAL A 223 -32.61 -34.19 -4.65
CA VAL A 223 -34.08 -34.37 -4.75
C VAL A 223 -34.72 -33.01 -5.07
N ALA A 224 -35.37 -32.98 -6.24
CA ALA A 224 -36.45 -32.12 -6.70
C ALA A 224 -36.79 -30.82 -5.92
N ARG A 225 -36.63 -29.68 -6.60
CA ARG A 225 -37.78 -28.81 -6.93
C ARG A 225 -37.44 -27.83 -8.05
N ARG A 226 -38.02 -28.13 -9.22
CA ARG A 226 -38.16 -27.23 -10.36
C ARG A 226 -38.79 -25.91 -9.90
N THR A 227 -38.11 -24.80 -10.08
CA THR A 227 -38.78 -23.52 -10.43
C THR A 227 -38.04 -22.86 -11.58
N LEU A 228 -38.86 -22.49 -12.56
CA LEU A 228 -38.55 -22.06 -13.92
C LEU A 228 -37.66 -20.80 -14.00
N TRP A 229 -36.51 -20.91 -14.65
CA TRP A 229 -35.96 -19.79 -15.43
C TRP A 229 -35.72 -20.28 -16.85
N PRO A 230 -36.37 -19.71 -17.88
CA PRO A 230 -36.15 -20.14 -19.26
C PRO A 230 -34.77 -19.67 -19.72
N ARG A 231 -33.78 -20.56 -19.66
CA ARG A 231 -32.54 -20.41 -20.44
C ARG A 231 -32.84 -20.74 -21.90
N ARG A 232 -33.16 -19.72 -22.68
CA ARG A 232 -32.87 -19.68 -24.12
C ARG A 232 -32.10 -18.39 -24.42
N ALA A 233 -30.81 -18.37 -24.05
CA ALA A 233 -29.85 -17.58 -24.82
C ALA A 233 -29.53 -18.41 -26.06
N LYS A 234 -30.14 -18.04 -27.18
CA LYS A 234 -29.79 -18.58 -28.50
C LYS A 234 -28.35 -18.15 -28.76
N ALA A 235 -27.43 -19.08 -28.93
CA ALA A 235 -26.08 -18.76 -29.37
C ALA A 235 -26.20 -17.99 -30.69
N ALA A 236 -25.83 -16.70 -30.68
CA ALA A 236 -25.72 -15.93 -31.90
C ALA A 236 -24.60 -16.56 -32.73
N GLY A 237 -24.86 -16.75 -34.03
CA GLY A 237 -23.88 -17.26 -34.98
C GLY A 237 -22.68 -16.32 -35.11
N PRO A 238 -21.62 -16.74 -35.81
CA PRO A 238 -20.41 -15.95 -35.97
C PRO A 238 -20.68 -14.80 -36.93
N ASP A 239 -21.21 -13.69 -36.41
CA ASP A 239 -21.19 -12.42 -37.12
C ASP A 239 -19.92 -11.69 -36.71
N THR A 240 -18.89 -11.87 -37.54
CA THR A 240 -17.58 -11.25 -37.39
C THR A 240 -17.67 -9.79 -37.82
N THR A 241 -17.90 -8.86 -36.88
CA THR A 241 -17.41 -7.46 -36.93
C THR A 241 -17.71 -6.64 -35.66
N ALA A 242 -18.53 -7.10 -34.71
CA ALA A 242 -18.79 -6.34 -33.50
C ALA A 242 -17.68 -6.54 -32.44
N VAL A 243 -16.79 -5.56 -32.29
CA VAL A 243 -15.93 -5.45 -31.10
C VAL A 243 -16.85 -5.16 -29.91
N GLU A 244 -17.00 -6.12 -29.00
CA GLU A 244 -17.77 -5.93 -27.77
C GLU A 244 -17.05 -4.89 -26.90
N ARG A 245 -17.65 -3.70 -26.77
CA ARG A 245 -17.11 -2.61 -25.96
C ARG A 245 -17.56 -2.84 -24.52
N LEU A 246 -16.59 -3.07 -23.63
CA LEU A 246 -16.82 -3.07 -22.20
C LEU A 246 -16.92 -1.63 -21.71
N TYR A 247 -17.94 -1.35 -20.90
CA TYR A 247 -18.13 -0.08 -20.23
C TYR A 247 -18.03 -0.30 -18.72
N GLU A 248 -17.51 0.70 -18.01
CA GLU A 248 -17.59 0.72 -16.55
C GLU A 248 -19.05 0.86 -16.13
N PHE A 249 -19.42 0.17 -15.06
CA PHE A 249 -20.71 0.40 -14.41
C PHE A 249 -20.73 1.77 -13.75
N ASP A 250 -21.87 2.46 -13.77
CA ASP A 250 -22.05 3.65 -12.94
C ASP A 250 -21.98 3.22 -11.46
N TYR A 251 -21.53 4.13 -10.60
CA TYR A 251 -21.50 3.90 -9.15
C TYR A 251 -22.86 3.48 -8.56
N ALA A 252 -23.98 3.93 -9.15
CA ALA A 252 -25.33 3.57 -8.75
C ALA A 252 -25.78 2.20 -9.27
N ASP A 253 -25.08 1.60 -10.24
CA ASP A 253 -25.46 0.32 -10.84
C ASP A 253 -24.97 -0.88 -9.99
N VAL A 254 -24.03 -0.65 -9.07
CA VAL A 254 -23.42 -1.71 -8.25
C VAL A 254 -23.60 -1.42 -6.77
N ALA A 255 -24.44 -2.23 -6.12
CA ALA A 255 -24.68 -2.16 -4.68
C ALA A 255 -23.94 -3.29 -3.94
N LEU A 256 -23.16 -2.93 -2.92
CA LEU A 256 -22.59 -3.87 -1.97
C LEU A 256 -23.65 -4.29 -0.94
N THR A 257 -24.06 -5.55 -0.96
CA THR A 257 -25.17 -6.06 -0.12
C THR A 257 -24.72 -6.66 1.22
N GLY A 258 -23.41 -6.90 1.42
CA GLY A 258 -22.87 -7.44 2.65
C GLY A 258 -21.42 -7.93 2.54
N GLY A 259 -20.92 -8.53 3.62
CA GLY A 259 -19.58 -9.11 3.69
C GLY A 259 -18.44 -8.10 3.89
N PRO A 260 -17.18 -8.56 3.84
CA PRO A 260 -16.02 -7.74 4.26
C PRO A 260 -15.82 -6.45 3.46
N LEU A 261 -16.20 -6.44 2.17
CA LEU A 261 -16.12 -5.24 1.34
C LEU A 261 -17.18 -4.20 1.76
N LYS A 262 -18.40 -4.64 2.10
CA LYS A 262 -19.44 -3.75 2.62
C LYS A 262 -19.07 -3.18 3.98
N GLU A 263 -18.51 -3.99 4.88
CA GLU A 263 -18.04 -3.53 6.19
C GLU A 263 -16.96 -2.44 6.06
N GLN A 264 -15.97 -2.66 5.19
CA GLN A 264 -14.93 -1.66 4.95
C GLN A 264 -15.50 -0.40 4.27
N TYR A 265 -16.41 -0.58 3.31
CA TYR A 265 -17.09 0.52 2.63
C TYR A 265 -17.88 1.38 3.63
N ASP A 266 -18.66 0.76 4.52
CA ASP A 266 -19.45 1.46 5.53
C ASP A 266 -18.58 2.21 6.54
N PHE A 267 -17.46 1.60 6.95
CA PHE A 267 -16.49 2.27 7.82
C PHE A 267 -15.91 3.53 7.16
N ILE A 268 -15.49 3.43 5.89
CA ILE A 268 -14.94 4.57 5.16
C ILE A 268 -16.02 5.62 4.93
N HIS A 269 -17.24 5.21 4.54
CA HIS A 269 -18.38 6.11 4.35
C HIS A 269 -18.69 6.91 5.62
N ALA A 270 -18.78 6.24 6.77
CA ALA A 270 -19.00 6.90 8.05
C ALA A 270 -17.86 7.87 8.41
N HIS A 271 -16.61 7.48 8.14
CA HIS A 271 -15.45 8.36 8.34
C HIS A 271 -15.49 9.59 7.41
N TYR A 272 -15.97 9.41 6.18
CA TYR A 272 -16.15 10.48 5.20
C TYR A 272 -17.25 11.48 5.59
N LEU A 273 -18.30 11.01 6.25
CA LEU A 273 -19.33 11.91 6.76
C LEU A 273 -18.89 12.64 8.03
N ALA A 274 -18.10 11.97 8.89
CA ALA A 274 -17.71 12.47 10.21
C ALA A 274 -16.61 13.55 10.20
N LEU A 275 -15.77 13.66 9.16
CA LEU A 275 -14.75 14.72 9.14
C LEU A 275 -15.41 16.09 9.06
N ASP A 276 -15.00 16.98 9.94
CA ASP A 276 -15.52 18.35 9.96
C ASP A 276 -15.15 19.13 8.68
N ASN A 277 -16.16 19.70 8.02
CA ASN A 277 -16.02 20.51 6.82
C ASN A 277 -15.17 21.75 7.06
N ASP A 278 -15.22 22.31 8.28
CA ASP A 278 -14.48 23.52 8.61
C ASP A 278 -12.97 23.26 8.60
N ARG A 279 -12.52 22.06 9.00
CA ARG A 279 -11.11 21.66 8.90
C ARG A 279 -10.60 21.64 7.46
N LEU A 280 -11.41 21.14 6.53
CA LEU A 280 -11.05 21.06 5.11
C LEU A 280 -11.01 22.44 4.45
N LEU A 281 -11.89 23.35 4.86
CA LEU A 281 -12.01 24.69 4.29
C LEU A 281 -11.10 25.72 4.99
N GLN A 282 -10.55 25.39 6.16
CA GLN A 282 -9.84 26.32 7.01
C GLN A 282 -8.70 27.04 6.27
N VAL A 283 -7.82 26.30 5.61
CA VAL A 283 -6.63 26.86 4.93
C VAL A 283 -6.99 27.78 3.76
N TYR A 284 -8.09 27.50 3.04
CA TYR A 284 -8.60 28.39 1.99
C TYR A 284 -9.19 29.66 2.56
N ARG A 285 -9.99 29.55 3.64
CA ARG A 285 -10.55 30.71 4.34
C ARG A 285 -9.45 31.61 4.92
N GLN A 286 -8.43 31.01 5.52
CA GLN A 286 -7.26 31.75 6.03
C GLN A 286 -6.54 32.51 4.91
N HIS A 287 -6.31 31.87 3.77
CA HIS A 287 -5.67 32.53 2.62
C HIS A 287 -6.54 33.63 2.01
N ALA A 288 -7.86 33.52 2.11
CA ALA A 288 -8.82 34.53 1.69
C ALA A 288 -9.08 35.63 2.75
N GLY A 289 -8.44 35.57 3.92
CA GLY A 289 -8.69 36.52 5.01
C GLY A 289 -10.07 36.40 5.67
N LEU A 290 -10.76 35.27 5.50
CA LEU A 290 -12.07 34.98 6.07
C LEU A 290 -11.96 34.32 7.45
N HIS A 291 -13.04 34.38 8.24
CA HIS A 291 -13.16 33.60 9.47
C HIS A 291 -13.01 32.10 9.17
N ALA A 292 -12.06 31.44 9.82
CA ALA A 292 -11.62 30.09 9.47
C ALA A 292 -11.71 29.13 10.68
N PRO A 293 -12.94 28.71 11.07
CA PRO A 293 -13.16 27.75 12.13
C PRO A 293 -12.61 26.36 11.75
N GLY A 294 -12.65 25.43 12.70
CA GLY A 294 -12.13 24.06 12.54
C GLY A 294 -10.74 23.89 13.14
N ILE A 295 -10.40 22.63 13.44
CA ILE A 295 -9.05 22.25 13.87
C ILE A 295 -8.17 22.06 12.64
N ASP A 296 -6.95 22.62 12.67
CA ASP A 296 -5.98 22.44 11.58
C ASP A 296 -5.78 20.96 11.24
N MET A 297 -5.69 20.66 9.94
CA MET A 297 -5.55 19.28 9.46
C MET A 297 -4.17 18.69 9.77
N GLY A 298 -3.18 19.54 10.07
CA GLY A 298 -1.81 19.16 10.39
C GLY A 298 -1.07 18.50 9.23
N GLY A 299 0.17 18.08 9.51
CA GLY A 299 1.01 17.33 8.57
C GLY A 299 1.15 18.03 7.22
N TRP A 300 0.85 17.32 6.14
CA TRP A 300 0.95 17.85 4.79
C TRP A 300 -0.17 18.83 4.42
N TYR A 301 -1.30 18.79 5.13
CA TYR A 301 -2.57 19.40 4.73
C TYR A 301 -2.86 20.73 5.43
N GLY A 302 -2.29 20.92 6.63
CA GLY A 302 -2.46 22.09 7.47
C GLY A 302 -1.70 23.32 6.98
N LYS A 303 -1.91 24.46 7.63
CA LYS A 303 -1.21 25.71 7.32
C LYS A 303 0.31 25.54 7.46
N GLY A 304 1.05 25.89 6.41
CA GLY A 304 2.52 25.73 6.38
C GLY A 304 3.01 24.30 6.16
N GLY A 305 2.10 23.35 5.90
CA GLY A 305 2.42 21.99 5.47
C GLY A 305 2.98 21.95 4.04
N PHE A 306 3.38 20.74 3.60
CA PHE A 306 4.01 20.52 2.29
C PHE A 306 3.09 20.87 1.11
N ILE A 307 1.81 20.49 1.17
CA ILE A 307 0.79 20.73 0.14
C ILE A 307 -0.56 21.04 0.81
N PRO A 308 -0.72 22.23 1.42
CA PRO A 308 -1.88 22.57 2.21
C PRO A 308 -3.17 22.46 1.38
N GLY A 309 -4.24 22.00 2.02
CA GLY A 309 -5.57 21.93 1.41
C GLY A 309 -5.75 20.90 0.28
N HIS A 310 -4.70 20.21 -0.18
CA HIS A 310 -4.80 19.32 -1.35
C HIS A 310 -5.82 18.18 -1.19
N ALA A 311 -6.08 17.74 0.05
CA ALA A 311 -7.07 16.73 0.35
C ALA A 311 -8.50 17.15 -0.04
N PHE A 312 -8.79 18.45 -0.15
CA PHE A 312 -10.13 18.97 -0.38
C PHE A 312 -10.81 18.31 -1.58
N GLY A 313 -10.18 18.37 -2.76
CA GLY A 313 -10.78 17.84 -3.98
C GLY A 313 -10.94 16.31 -3.98
N GLN A 314 -9.98 15.58 -3.41
CA GLN A 314 -10.08 14.12 -3.24
C GLN A 314 -11.23 13.76 -2.29
N TYR A 315 -11.39 14.54 -1.23
CA TYR A 315 -12.42 14.31 -0.23
C TYR A 315 -13.82 14.56 -0.81
N VAL A 316 -14.00 15.68 -1.50
CA VAL A 316 -15.23 16.01 -2.22
C VAL A 316 -15.59 14.91 -3.23
N SER A 317 -14.62 14.46 -4.04
CA SER A 317 -14.80 13.38 -5.01
C SER A 317 -15.27 12.08 -4.32
N GLY A 318 -14.64 11.69 -3.21
CA GLY A 318 -15.03 10.50 -2.47
C GLY A 318 -16.46 10.58 -1.91
N ILE A 319 -16.85 11.71 -1.29
CA ILE A 319 -18.22 11.89 -0.78
C ILE A 319 -19.24 11.86 -1.95
N ALA A 320 -18.93 12.52 -3.07
CA ALA A 320 -19.81 12.54 -4.23
C ALA A 320 -20.07 11.13 -4.78
N ARG A 321 -19.04 10.29 -4.83
CA ARG A 321 -19.15 8.87 -5.24
C ARG A 321 -19.91 8.04 -4.21
N PHE A 322 -19.72 8.26 -2.91
CA PHE A 322 -20.53 7.62 -1.87
C PHE A 322 -22.01 7.97 -2.05
N GLY A 323 -22.33 9.24 -2.26
CA GLY A 323 -23.70 9.70 -2.51
C GLY A 323 -24.31 9.07 -3.76
N ARG A 324 -23.56 8.99 -4.88
CA ARG A 324 -24.04 8.34 -6.11
C ARG A 324 -24.30 6.85 -5.93
N CYS A 325 -23.43 6.14 -5.21
CA CYS A 325 -23.54 4.70 -4.99
C CYS A 325 -24.65 4.32 -3.99
N THR A 326 -24.84 5.12 -2.95
CA THR A 326 -25.75 4.78 -1.83
C THR A 326 -27.11 5.49 -1.90
N GLY A 327 -27.21 6.60 -2.61
CA GLY A 327 -28.35 7.52 -2.52
C GLY A 327 -28.44 8.28 -1.20
N ASP A 328 -27.36 8.30 -0.39
CA ASP A 328 -27.35 9.01 0.89
C ASP A 328 -27.35 10.53 0.69
N ASP A 329 -28.46 11.17 1.06
CA ASP A 329 -28.65 12.62 0.98
C ASP A 329 -27.64 13.40 1.85
N ALA A 330 -27.11 12.80 2.92
CA ALA A 330 -26.09 13.44 3.75
C ALA A 330 -24.78 13.67 2.98
N CYS A 331 -24.42 12.74 2.09
CA CYS A 331 -23.27 12.92 1.19
C CYS A 331 -23.47 14.12 0.27
N ARG A 332 -24.65 14.20 -0.38
CA ARG A 332 -24.98 15.32 -1.26
C ARG A 332 -24.95 16.64 -0.50
N HIS A 333 -25.60 16.71 0.66
CA HIS A 333 -25.61 17.92 1.48
C HIS A 333 -24.19 18.37 1.86
N LYS A 334 -23.33 17.43 2.26
CA LYS A 334 -21.94 17.72 2.64
C LYS A 334 -21.11 18.23 1.46
N VAL A 335 -21.24 17.61 0.27
CA VAL A 335 -20.59 18.08 -0.96
C VAL A 335 -21.02 19.51 -1.27
N HIS A 336 -22.33 19.79 -1.22
CA HIS A 336 -22.86 21.14 -1.42
C HIS A 336 -22.24 22.14 -0.45
N GLN A 337 -22.19 21.83 0.85
CA GLN A 337 -21.58 22.72 1.84
C GLN A 337 -20.10 22.98 1.58
N LEU A 338 -19.33 21.95 1.21
CA LEU A 338 -17.90 22.07 0.90
C LEU A 338 -17.68 22.94 -0.35
N ILE A 339 -18.43 22.71 -1.42
CA ILE A 339 -18.31 23.50 -2.65
C ILE A 339 -18.72 24.95 -2.43
N HIS A 340 -19.83 25.23 -1.75
CA HIS A 340 -20.22 26.61 -1.42
C HIS A 340 -19.19 27.29 -0.52
N GLY A 341 -18.61 26.56 0.44
CA GLY A 341 -17.56 27.08 1.31
C GLY A 341 -16.27 27.42 0.55
N PHE A 342 -15.89 26.59 -0.41
CA PHE A 342 -14.74 26.82 -1.28
C PHE A 342 -14.98 27.96 -2.27
N ALA A 343 -16.16 28.02 -2.90
CA ALA A 343 -16.57 29.12 -3.77
C ALA A 343 -16.50 30.48 -3.06
N LYS A 344 -17.01 30.59 -1.83
CA LYS A 344 -16.90 31.81 -1.02
C LYS A 344 -15.44 32.22 -0.76
N ALA A 345 -14.53 31.25 -0.57
CA ALA A 345 -13.12 31.55 -0.40
C ALA A 345 -12.51 32.07 -1.71
N LEU A 346 -12.89 31.50 -2.86
CA LEU A 346 -12.44 31.94 -4.18
C LEU A 346 -12.99 33.31 -4.58
N ASP A 347 -14.24 33.62 -4.23
CA ASP A 347 -14.83 34.95 -4.46
C ASP A 347 -14.05 36.04 -3.71
N ALA A 348 -13.56 35.73 -2.51
CA ALA A 348 -12.75 36.64 -1.70
C ALA A 348 -11.26 36.67 -2.15
N ASN A 349 -10.73 35.55 -2.62
CA ASN A 349 -9.38 35.43 -3.16
C ASN A 349 -9.35 34.41 -4.30
N PRO A 350 -9.21 34.83 -5.57
CA PRO A 350 -9.35 33.96 -6.74
C PRO A 350 -8.18 32.97 -6.93
N VAL A 351 -7.21 32.93 -6.00
CA VAL A 351 -6.11 31.98 -6.03
C VAL A 351 -6.58 30.62 -5.49
N PRO A 352 -6.61 29.56 -6.32
CA PRO A 352 -7.18 28.26 -5.94
C PRO A 352 -6.28 27.40 -5.05
N TYR A 353 -5.26 28.00 -4.43
CA TYR A 353 -4.28 27.32 -3.61
C TYR A 353 -4.42 27.77 -2.15
N ALA A 354 -4.17 26.85 -1.23
CA ALA A 354 -4.44 27.01 0.20
C ALA A 354 -3.35 27.77 0.98
N GLY A 355 -2.79 28.82 0.40
CA GLY A 355 -1.79 29.67 1.06
C GLY A 355 -0.76 30.28 0.12
N GLU A 356 -0.01 31.23 0.66
CA GLU A 356 1.08 31.89 -0.05
C GLU A 356 2.20 30.89 -0.40
N GLY A 357 2.57 30.83 -1.68
CA GLY A 357 3.60 29.91 -2.16
C GLY A 357 3.14 28.47 -2.37
N ALA A 358 1.90 28.11 -2.05
CA ALA A 358 1.36 26.77 -2.30
C ALA A 358 1.35 26.40 -3.81
N TRP A 359 1.27 27.39 -4.69
CA TRP A 359 1.43 27.21 -6.14
C TRP A 359 2.86 26.86 -6.60
N LYS A 360 3.85 26.93 -5.70
CA LYS A 360 5.25 26.57 -6.04
C LYS A 360 5.53 25.09 -5.85
N VAL A 361 4.70 24.36 -5.12
CA VAL A 361 4.90 22.94 -4.78
C VAL A 361 3.77 22.12 -5.40
N TRP A 362 4.10 21.37 -6.45
CA TRP A 362 3.17 20.50 -7.19
C TRP A 362 1.84 21.16 -7.60
N PRO A 363 1.85 22.36 -8.21
CA PRO A 363 0.61 23.09 -8.55
C PRO A 363 -0.35 22.29 -9.43
N ALA A 364 0.18 21.56 -10.43
CA ALA A 364 -0.62 20.73 -11.31
C ALA A 364 -1.31 19.57 -10.58
N TYR A 365 -0.62 18.96 -9.61
CA TYR A 365 -1.20 17.89 -8.79
C TYR A 365 -2.34 18.41 -7.90
N VAL A 366 -2.12 19.56 -7.24
CA VAL A 366 -3.14 20.17 -6.40
C VAL A 366 -4.35 20.57 -7.24
N LEU A 367 -4.13 21.21 -8.38
CA LEU A 367 -5.22 21.61 -9.28
C LEU A 367 -5.99 20.40 -9.84
N ASP A 368 -5.29 19.31 -10.21
CA ASP A 368 -5.91 18.05 -10.63
C ASP A 368 -6.90 17.53 -9.57
N LYS A 369 -6.52 17.54 -8.28
CA LYS A 369 -7.43 17.08 -7.21
C LYS A 369 -8.65 17.98 -7.08
N HIS A 370 -8.47 19.29 -7.13
CA HIS A 370 -9.59 20.24 -7.12
C HIS A 370 -10.53 20.01 -8.31
N MET A 371 -9.98 19.90 -9.51
CA MET A 371 -10.77 19.68 -10.72
C MET A 371 -11.56 18.39 -10.67
N ILE A 372 -10.94 17.27 -10.28
CA ILE A 372 -11.65 15.99 -10.12
C ILE A 372 -12.77 16.11 -9.08
N GLY A 373 -12.50 16.77 -7.95
CA GLY A 373 -13.50 17.04 -6.92
C GLY A 373 -14.70 17.85 -7.45
N LEU A 374 -14.44 18.92 -8.20
CA LEU A 374 -15.47 19.77 -8.79
C LEU A 374 -16.27 19.06 -9.88
N ILE A 375 -15.60 18.29 -10.74
CA ILE A 375 -16.24 17.47 -11.79
C ILE A 375 -17.17 16.43 -11.15
N ASP A 376 -16.70 15.68 -10.16
CA ASP A 376 -17.50 14.68 -9.48
C ASP A 376 -18.66 15.34 -8.69
N ALA A 377 -18.42 16.48 -8.05
CA ALA A 377 -19.47 17.24 -7.38
C ALA A 377 -20.59 17.66 -8.35
N TYR A 378 -20.23 18.17 -9.54
CA TYR A 378 -21.19 18.55 -10.58
C TYR A 378 -21.98 17.34 -11.09
N TYR A 379 -21.29 16.30 -11.57
CA TYR A 379 -21.95 15.16 -12.21
C TYR A 379 -22.70 14.24 -11.24
N MET A 380 -22.25 14.13 -10.00
CA MET A 380 -22.77 13.14 -9.04
C MET A 380 -23.60 13.77 -7.90
N SER A 381 -23.40 15.06 -7.61
CA SER A 381 -24.10 15.75 -6.51
C SER A 381 -24.92 16.98 -6.96
N GLY A 382 -24.77 17.44 -8.21
CA GLY A 382 -25.56 18.53 -8.79
C GLY A 382 -25.32 19.88 -8.14
N VAL A 383 -24.06 20.21 -7.81
CA VAL A 383 -23.64 21.52 -7.29
C VAL A 383 -22.75 22.25 -8.28
#